data_AF-A0AA93BDF1-F1
#
_entry.id   AF-A0AA93BDF1-F1
#
_cell.length_a   1.000
_cell.length_b   1.000
_cell.length_c   1.000
_cell.angle_alpha   90.00
_cell.angle_beta   90.00
_cell.angle_gamma   90.00
#
_symmetry.space_group_name_H-M   'P 1'
#
loop_
_entity.id
_entity.type
_entity.pdbx_description
1 polymer ?
#
loop_
_entity_poly.entity_id
_entity_poly.type
_entity_poly.pdbx_seq_one_letter_code
_entity_poly.pdbx_strand_id
1 'polypeptide(L)'
;MKMKKYLSTAILLLMMASPVVFTSCGNDDPMEEVESPETKLDVWTEPYRIMGANVDEVKSYMAQSMKRYRQVAETSGDNIQLTFMTGQGSEGVLYSFSRLDGSLYSVIDTERSVNRGLVIDYLKKHYTLVSADEASLQYCFTNQDKSMVITTMKISDSYFNVNYSLVY
;
A
#
# COMPACT_ATOMS: atom_id res chain seq x y z
N MET A 1 -18.64 -33.10 -18.44
CA MET A 1 -17.42 -33.21 -17.60
C MET A 1 -16.18 -32.89 -18.42
N LYS A 2 -15.52 -31.74 -18.16
CA LYS A 2 -14.06 -31.56 -17.93
C LYS A 2 -13.74 -30.06 -18.03
N MET A 3 -13.32 -29.49 -16.89
CA MET A 3 -12.75 -28.14 -16.76
C MET A 3 -11.37 -28.07 -17.42
N LYS A 4 -10.95 -26.88 -17.86
CA LYS A 4 -9.60 -26.36 -17.58
C LYS A 4 -9.64 -24.85 -17.35
N LYS A 5 -9.21 -24.44 -16.16
CA LYS A 5 -8.89 -23.08 -15.73
C LYS A 5 -7.55 -22.69 -16.35
N TYR A 6 -7.47 -21.60 -17.10
CA TYR A 6 -6.24 -20.84 -17.32
C TYR A 6 -6.59 -19.39 -17.64
N LEU A 7 -6.38 -18.48 -16.70
CA LEU A 7 -5.97 -17.13 -17.04
C LEU A 7 -5.11 -16.60 -15.89
N SER A 8 -3.84 -17.00 -15.92
CA SER A 8 -2.80 -16.50 -15.04
C SER A 8 -1.70 -15.93 -15.94
N THR A 9 -1.24 -14.75 -15.54
CA THR A 9 0.08 -14.18 -15.84
C THR A 9 0.27 -13.55 -17.23
N ALA A 10 0.16 -12.22 -17.30
CA ALA A 10 1.09 -11.35 -18.01
C ALA A 10 0.76 -9.88 -17.70
N ILE A 11 1.65 -9.17 -17.01
CA ILE A 11 2.21 -7.87 -17.40
C ILE A 11 3.48 -7.73 -16.55
N LEU A 12 4.57 -8.23 -17.09
CA LEU A 12 5.92 -7.83 -16.77
C LEU A 12 6.49 -7.27 -18.08
N LEU A 13 7.31 -6.22 -18.00
CA LEU A 13 8.04 -5.52 -19.08
C LEU A 13 7.37 -4.24 -19.61
N LEU A 14 7.75 -3.12 -19.01
CA LEU A 14 7.92 -1.83 -19.70
C LEU A 14 8.88 -0.99 -18.87
N MET A 15 10.19 -1.24 -19.00
CA MET A 15 11.26 -0.31 -18.64
C MET A 15 12.48 -0.65 -19.49
N MET A 16 12.52 -0.12 -20.71
CA MET A 16 13.76 0.08 -21.46
C MET A 16 13.60 1.32 -22.35
N ALA A 17 14.68 2.10 -22.40
CA ALA A 17 14.96 3.22 -23.29
C ALA A 17 14.48 4.62 -22.85
N SER A 18 15.28 5.23 -21.99
CA SER A 18 15.60 6.66 -22.10
C SER A 18 17.06 6.78 -22.56
N PRO A 19 17.39 7.40 -23.71
CA PRO A 19 18.77 7.69 -24.06
C PRO A 19 19.28 8.81 -23.15
N VAL A 20 20.22 8.46 -22.30
CA VAL A 20 20.96 9.39 -21.44
C VAL A 20 21.94 10.16 -22.32
N VAL A 21 21.68 11.44 -22.55
CA VAL A 21 22.68 12.35 -23.13
C VAL A 21 23.38 13.04 -21.96
N PHE A 22 24.53 12.50 -21.54
CA PHE A 22 25.49 13.23 -20.73
C PHE A 22 26.77 13.41 -21.53
N THR A 23 26.98 14.62 -22.03
CA THR A 23 28.32 15.14 -22.23
C THR A 23 28.76 15.72 -20.89
N SER A 24 29.89 15.25 -20.36
CA SER A 24 30.90 16.05 -19.65
C SER A 24 31.76 15.13 -18.79
N CYS A 25 33.07 15.24 -19.00
CA CYS A 25 34.11 14.54 -18.27
C CYS A 25 34.04 14.80 -16.76
N GLY A 26 34.18 13.74 -15.97
CA GLY A 26 34.44 13.81 -14.55
C GLY A 26 34.39 12.40 -13.97
N ASN A 27 35.53 11.89 -13.51
CA ASN A 27 35.58 10.77 -12.58
C ASN A 27 34.64 11.10 -11.40
N ASP A 28 33.84 10.13 -10.97
CA ASP A 28 33.72 9.71 -9.57
C ASP A 28 32.67 8.57 -9.47
N ASP A 29 32.91 7.70 -8.49
CA ASP A 29 32.37 6.37 -8.21
C ASP A 29 30.93 6.01 -8.63
N PRO A 30 30.64 4.72 -8.90
CA PRO A 30 29.27 4.23 -8.90
C PRO A 30 28.75 4.37 -7.47
N MET A 31 27.94 5.40 -7.24
CA MET A 31 27.21 5.58 -6.00
C MET A 31 26.28 4.37 -5.85
N GLU A 32 26.71 3.38 -5.06
CA GLU A 32 25.84 2.34 -4.55
C GLU A 32 24.64 3.05 -3.91
N GLU A 33 23.43 2.70 -4.33
CA GLU A 33 22.22 3.01 -3.58
C GLU A 33 22.41 2.41 -2.19
N VAL A 34 22.91 3.22 -1.26
CA VAL A 34 22.84 2.94 0.16
C VAL A 34 21.36 2.81 0.47
N GLU A 35 20.87 1.57 0.54
CA GLU A 35 19.63 1.26 1.23
C GLU A 35 19.78 1.86 2.62
N SER A 36 19.09 2.98 2.85
CA SER A 36 19.06 3.61 4.16
C SER A 36 18.66 2.55 5.17
N PRO A 37 19.36 2.42 6.32
CA PRO A 37 19.09 1.37 7.29
C PRO A 37 17.60 1.34 7.61
N GLU A 38 17.02 0.14 7.66
CA GLU A 38 15.59 -0.09 7.86
C GLU A 38 15.08 0.74 9.04
N THR A 39 14.45 1.88 8.74
CA THR A 39 13.99 2.82 9.76
C THR A 39 12.71 2.28 10.34
N LYS A 40 12.85 1.54 11.44
CA LYS A 40 11.73 1.15 12.29
C LYS A 40 10.96 2.41 12.72
N LEU A 41 9.65 2.37 12.57
CA LEU A 41 8.78 3.47 12.99
C LEU A 41 8.60 3.48 14.51
N ASP A 42 8.61 4.68 15.09
CA ASP A 42 8.23 4.89 16.50
C ASP A 42 6.71 4.89 16.67
N VAL A 43 5.99 5.45 15.69
CA VAL A 43 4.53 5.53 15.66
C VAL A 43 4.06 5.20 14.24
N TRP A 44 3.08 4.31 14.16
CA TRP A 44 2.39 4.00 12.90
C TRP A 44 1.10 4.79 12.82
N THR A 45 0.86 5.39 11.66
CA THR A 45 -0.35 6.16 11.38
C THR A 45 -1.20 5.37 10.40
N GLU A 46 -2.39 4.98 10.83
CA GLU A 46 -3.34 4.27 9.99
C GLU A 46 -3.73 5.12 8.76
N PRO A 47 -3.77 4.55 7.54
CA PRO A 47 -4.20 5.26 6.34
C PRO A 47 -5.67 5.69 6.43
N TYR A 48 -6.09 6.64 5.58
CA TYR A 48 -7.50 7.05 5.55
C TYR A 48 -8.38 5.91 5.02
N ARG A 49 -9.51 5.61 5.67
CA ARG A 49 -10.33 4.44 5.33
C ARG A 49 -11.82 4.66 5.61
N ILE A 50 -12.25 5.92 5.58
CA ILE A 50 -13.65 6.26 5.89
C ILE A 50 -14.53 5.78 4.72
N MET A 51 -15.58 5.03 5.05
CA MET A 51 -16.57 4.58 4.07
C MET A 51 -17.28 5.79 3.44
N GLY A 52 -17.46 5.76 2.12
CA GLY A 52 -18.06 6.88 1.38
C GLY A 52 -17.12 8.05 1.10
N ALA A 53 -15.87 8.00 1.56
CA ALA A 53 -14.91 9.06 1.33
C ALA A 53 -14.59 9.25 -0.16
N ASN A 54 -14.45 10.50 -0.58
CA ASN A 54 -14.04 10.82 -1.94
C ASN A 54 -12.52 11.09 -2.06
N VAL A 55 -12.08 11.31 -3.30
CA VAL A 55 -10.68 11.58 -3.67
C VAL A 55 -10.09 12.79 -2.94
N ASP A 56 -10.86 13.88 -2.80
CA ASP A 56 -10.36 15.13 -2.21
C ASP A 56 -10.18 15.00 -0.69
N GLU A 57 -11.05 14.25 -0.03
CA GLU A 57 -10.90 13.93 1.39
C GLU A 57 -9.65 13.10 1.66
N VAL A 58 -9.39 12.07 0.84
CA VAL A 58 -8.16 11.26 0.92
C VAL A 58 -6.93 12.12 0.67
N LYS A 59 -6.90 12.94 -0.39
CA LYS A 59 -5.78 13.84 -0.69
C LYS A 59 -5.53 14.82 0.46
N SER A 60 -6.59 15.38 1.03
CA SER A 60 -6.49 16.31 2.15
C SER A 60 -5.91 15.65 3.39
N TYR A 61 -6.37 14.44 3.74
CA TYR A 61 -5.81 13.67 4.84
C TYR A 61 -4.33 13.35 4.61
N MET A 62 -3.98 12.85 3.42
CA MET A 62 -2.60 12.48 3.10
C MET A 62 -1.65 13.67 3.20
N ALA A 63 -2.08 14.85 2.72
CA ALA A 63 -1.29 16.08 2.82
C ALA A 63 -1.11 16.58 4.26
N GLN A 64 -2.11 16.40 5.14
CA GLN A 64 -2.09 16.92 6.51
C GLN A 64 -1.41 15.96 7.50
N SER A 65 -1.72 14.67 7.41
CA SER A 65 -1.40 13.67 8.43
C SER A 65 -0.27 12.72 8.02
N MET A 66 -0.07 12.50 6.72
CA MET A 66 0.87 11.50 6.18
C MET A 66 2.07 12.14 5.49
N LYS A 67 2.75 13.07 6.18
CA LYS A 67 3.81 13.94 5.60
C LYS A 67 5.01 13.22 4.96
N ARG A 68 5.26 11.95 5.32
CA ARG A 68 6.31 11.12 4.71
C ARG A 68 5.93 10.63 3.31
N TYR A 69 4.64 10.61 3.00
CA TYR A 69 4.10 10.09 1.75
C TYR A 69 3.92 11.20 0.73
N ARG A 70 4.23 10.89 -0.53
CA ARG A 70 4.00 11.77 -1.68
C ARG A 70 3.15 11.06 -2.70
N GLN A 71 2.19 11.77 -3.29
CA GLN A 71 1.42 11.23 -4.41
C GLN A 71 2.37 11.05 -5.60
N VAL A 72 2.45 9.82 -6.13
CA VAL A 72 3.31 9.49 -7.27
C VAL A 72 2.53 9.16 -8.53
N ALA A 73 1.26 8.75 -8.38
CA ALA A 73 0.40 8.43 -9.50
C ALA A 73 -1.07 8.67 -9.17
N GLU A 74 -1.81 9.07 -10.18
CA GLU A 74 -3.27 9.07 -10.23
C GLU A 74 -3.67 8.45 -11.55
N THR A 75 -4.38 7.32 -11.49
CA THR A 75 -4.98 6.73 -12.68
C THR A 75 -6.43 7.15 -12.69
N SER A 76 -6.85 7.77 -13.80
CA SER A 76 -8.22 8.16 -14.06
C SER A 76 -8.67 7.53 -15.37
N GLY A 77 -9.86 6.95 -15.34
CA GLY A 77 -10.45 6.23 -16.45
C GLY A 77 -11.44 5.23 -15.90
N ASP A 78 -11.09 3.97 -16.03
CA ASP A 78 -11.87 2.87 -15.53
C ASP A 78 -11.84 2.83 -13.98
N ASN A 79 -10.71 2.46 -13.37
CA ASN A 79 -10.40 2.69 -11.95
C ASN A 79 -10.10 4.16 -11.65
N ILE A 80 -10.59 4.79 -10.57
CA ILE A 80 -9.80 5.88 -9.95
C ILE A 80 -8.90 5.25 -8.89
N GLN A 81 -7.59 5.46 -9.03
CA GLN A 81 -6.59 5.01 -8.07
C GLN A 81 -5.61 6.12 -7.73
N LEU A 82 -5.33 6.29 -6.44
CA LEU A 82 -4.28 7.19 -5.95
C LEU A 82 -3.18 6.37 -5.31
N THR A 83 -1.94 6.58 -5.78
CA THR A 83 -0.76 5.93 -5.22
C THR A 83 0.09 6.95 -4.50
N PHE A 84 0.39 6.67 -3.23
CA PHE A 84 1.29 7.45 -2.40
C PHE A 84 2.49 6.60 -1.97
N MET A 85 3.70 7.13 -2.06
CA MET A 85 4.94 6.42 -1.70
C MET A 85 5.78 7.28 -0.75
N THR A 86 6.59 6.65 0.10
CA THR A 86 7.52 7.37 0.99
C THR A 86 8.83 7.78 0.29
N GLY A 87 9.04 7.33 -0.95
CA GLY A 87 10.29 7.51 -1.69
C GLY A 87 11.41 6.55 -1.27
N GLN A 88 11.13 5.61 -0.36
CA GLN A 88 12.05 4.55 0.05
C GLN A 88 11.45 3.17 -0.20
N GLY A 89 12.01 2.44 -1.17
CA GLY A 89 11.58 1.09 -1.51
C GLY A 89 10.09 1.01 -1.89
N SER A 90 9.41 -0.05 -1.47
CA SER A 90 8.01 -0.33 -1.80
C SER A 90 6.99 0.14 -0.76
N GLU A 91 7.40 0.94 0.24
CA GLU A 91 6.50 1.46 1.28
C GLU A 91 5.56 2.54 0.68
N GLY A 92 4.25 2.31 0.80
CA GLY A 92 3.27 3.09 0.06
C GLY A 92 1.82 2.70 0.35
N VAL A 93 0.91 3.61 0.03
CA VAL A 93 -0.53 3.41 0.15
C VAL A 93 -1.20 3.55 -1.23
N LEU A 94 -2.00 2.55 -1.59
CA LEU A 94 -2.84 2.54 -2.77
C LEU A 94 -4.31 2.67 -2.36
N TYR A 95 -4.96 3.73 -2.80
CA TYR A 95 -6.39 3.95 -2.63
C TYR A 95 -7.12 3.62 -3.93
N SER A 96 -8.24 2.89 -3.83
CA SER A 96 -9.11 2.57 -4.97
C SER A 96 -10.54 3.05 -4.71
N PHE A 97 -11.10 3.76 -5.68
CA PHE A 97 -12.42 4.38 -5.59
C PHE A 97 -13.39 3.77 -6.60
N SER A 98 -14.65 3.70 -6.19
CA SER A 98 -15.77 3.19 -6.96
C SER A 98 -16.09 4.17 -8.07
N ARG A 99 -16.40 3.63 -9.25
CA ARG A 99 -16.86 4.41 -10.41
C ARG A 99 -18.28 4.91 -10.27
N LEU A 100 -19.09 4.20 -9.49
CA LEU A 100 -20.54 4.42 -9.44
C LEU A 100 -20.87 5.72 -8.71
N ASP A 101 -20.14 5.98 -7.63
CA ASP A 101 -20.42 7.03 -6.66
C ASP A 101 -19.15 7.76 -6.19
N GLY A 102 -17.97 7.38 -6.69
CA GLY A 102 -16.69 8.01 -6.33
C GLY A 102 -16.20 7.65 -4.93
N SER A 103 -16.84 6.68 -4.27
CA SER A 103 -16.53 6.32 -2.87
C SER A 103 -15.32 5.42 -2.76
N LEU A 104 -14.52 5.63 -1.72
CA LEU A 104 -13.42 4.75 -1.35
C LEU A 104 -13.96 3.35 -1.03
N TYR A 105 -13.42 2.31 -1.67
CA TYR A 105 -13.83 0.92 -1.38
C TYR A 105 -12.67 0.01 -0.95
N SER A 106 -11.44 0.36 -1.30
CA SER A 106 -10.26 -0.44 -0.95
C SER A 106 -9.05 0.45 -0.69
N VAL A 107 -8.30 0.09 0.36
CA VAL A 107 -7.00 0.69 0.68
C VAL A 107 -6.00 -0.43 0.88
N ILE A 108 -4.83 -0.33 0.25
CA ILE A 108 -3.72 -1.25 0.46
C ILE A 108 -2.57 -0.42 1.00
N ASP A 109 -2.19 -0.67 2.24
CA ASP A 109 -1.04 -0.07 2.89
C ASP A 109 0.11 -1.08 2.92
N THR A 110 1.19 -0.78 2.20
CA THR A 110 2.37 -1.64 2.09
C THR A 110 3.40 -1.17 3.09
N GLU A 111 3.63 -1.98 4.11
CA GLU A 111 4.46 -1.67 5.26
C GLU A 111 5.70 -2.58 5.31
N ARG A 112 6.78 -2.07 5.92
CA ARG A 112 7.99 -2.87 6.13
C ARG A 112 7.76 -3.91 7.21
N SER A 113 8.24 -5.14 7.01
CA SER A 113 8.13 -6.25 7.96
C SER A 113 8.72 -5.95 9.34
N VAL A 114 9.72 -5.06 9.43
CA VAL A 114 10.28 -4.61 10.72
C VAL A 114 9.26 -3.86 11.59
N ASN A 115 8.24 -3.25 10.97
CA ASN A 115 7.17 -2.51 11.64
C ASN A 115 5.97 -3.40 12.02
N ARG A 116 5.99 -4.69 11.65
CA ARG A 116 4.83 -5.59 11.84
C ARG A 116 4.28 -5.61 13.27
N GLY A 117 5.15 -5.59 14.29
CA GLY A 117 4.71 -5.59 15.69
C GLY A 117 3.87 -4.36 16.00
N LEU A 118 4.36 -3.18 15.61
CA LEU A 118 3.68 -1.90 15.82
C LEU A 118 2.32 -1.86 15.12
N VAL A 119 2.26 -2.30 13.86
CA VAL A 119 1.04 -2.32 13.05
C VAL A 119 0.02 -3.31 13.63
N ILE A 120 0.43 -4.56 13.90
CA ILE A 120 -0.48 -5.60 14.42
C ILE A 120 -1.00 -5.25 15.82
N ASP A 121 -0.16 -4.68 16.68
CA ASP A 121 -0.59 -4.25 18.03
C ASP A 121 -1.62 -3.11 17.95
N TYR A 122 -1.42 -2.16 17.02
CA TYR A 122 -2.43 -1.15 16.73
C TYR A 122 -3.75 -1.81 16.28
N LEU A 123 -3.70 -2.70 15.30
CA LEU A 123 -4.91 -3.33 14.77
C LEU A 123 -5.66 -4.14 15.85
N LYS A 124 -4.93 -4.90 16.69
CA LYS A 124 -5.49 -5.65 17.83
C LYS A 124 -6.15 -4.73 18.86
N LYS A 125 -5.63 -3.50 19.04
CA LYS A 125 -6.20 -2.51 19.97
C LYS A 125 -7.46 -1.83 19.43
N HIS A 126 -7.52 -1.60 18.12
CA HIS A 126 -8.56 -0.77 17.50
C HIS A 126 -9.68 -1.58 16.81
N TYR A 127 -9.46 -2.86 16.52
CA TYR A 127 -10.40 -3.71 15.78
C TYR A 127 -10.63 -5.06 16.46
N THR A 128 -11.72 -5.72 16.06
CA THR A 128 -12.03 -7.08 16.52
C THR A 128 -11.24 -8.08 15.68
N LEU A 129 -10.36 -8.85 16.32
CA LEU A 129 -9.65 -9.95 15.67
C LEU A 129 -10.62 -11.09 15.35
N VAL A 130 -10.65 -11.52 14.09
CA VAL A 130 -11.49 -12.62 13.59
C VAL A 130 -10.67 -13.91 13.46
N SER A 131 -9.49 -13.82 12.88
CA SER A 131 -8.57 -14.97 12.73
C SER A 131 -7.12 -14.50 12.63
N ALA A 132 -6.19 -15.34 13.05
CA ALA A 132 -4.76 -15.08 12.94
C ALA A 132 -3.98 -16.35 12.64
N ASP A 133 -3.06 -16.25 11.69
CA ASP A 133 -1.89 -17.11 11.52
C ASP A 133 -0.65 -16.23 11.63
N GLU A 134 -0.07 -16.18 12.83
CA GLU A 134 1.05 -15.29 13.13
C GLU A 134 2.32 -15.69 12.38
N ALA A 135 2.49 -16.97 12.05
CA ALA A 135 3.67 -17.47 11.35
C ALA A 135 3.73 -16.98 9.89
N SER A 136 2.57 -16.83 9.25
CA SER A 136 2.45 -16.33 7.87
C SER A 136 2.12 -14.83 7.78
N LEU A 137 2.03 -14.14 8.92
CA LEU A 137 1.59 -12.74 9.02
C LEU A 137 0.21 -12.52 8.38
N GLN A 138 -0.69 -13.49 8.53
CA GLN A 138 -2.06 -13.43 8.03
C GLN A 138 -3.03 -13.20 9.18
N TYR A 139 -3.51 -11.97 9.29
CA TYR A 139 -4.52 -11.59 10.27
C TYR A 139 -5.78 -11.14 9.54
N CYS A 140 -6.93 -11.37 10.16
CA CYS A 140 -8.21 -10.85 9.72
C CYS A 140 -8.84 -10.11 10.90
N PHE A 141 -9.20 -8.85 10.69
CA PHE A 141 -9.92 -8.01 11.64
C PHE A 141 -11.20 -7.46 11.02
N THR A 142 -12.08 -6.98 11.86
CA THR A 142 -13.26 -6.22 11.45
C THR A 142 -13.59 -5.11 12.43
N ASN A 143 -14.28 -4.08 11.96
CA ASN A 143 -14.83 -3.02 12.80
C ASN A 143 -16.16 -3.46 13.46
N GLN A 144 -16.67 -2.64 14.38
CA GLN A 144 -17.78 -3.00 15.26
C GLN A 144 -19.10 -3.28 14.50
N ASP A 145 -19.36 -2.54 13.44
CA ASP A 145 -20.54 -2.66 12.56
C ASP A 145 -20.31 -3.64 11.40
N LYS A 146 -19.12 -4.25 11.30
CA LYS A 146 -18.71 -5.20 10.25
C LYS A 146 -18.76 -4.62 8.82
N SER A 147 -18.72 -3.30 8.70
CA SER A 147 -18.69 -2.58 7.44
C SER A 147 -17.28 -2.56 6.81
N MET A 148 -16.27 -3.07 7.52
CA MET A 148 -14.90 -3.14 7.04
C MET A 148 -14.23 -4.44 7.47
N VAL A 149 -13.50 -5.04 6.53
CA VAL A 149 -12.59 -6.17 6.77
C VAL A 149 -11.17 -5.69 6.56
N ILE A 150 -10.30 -5.97 7.53
CA ILE A 150 -8.86 -5.66 7.44
C ILE A 150 -8.12 -6.98 7.39
N THR A 151 -7.30 -7.19 6.36
CA THR A 151 -6.46 -8.37 6.24
C THR A 151 -5.00 -8.01 6.10
N THR A 152 -4.13 -8.80 6.72
CA THR A 152 -2.69 -8.68 6.47
C THR A 152 -2.18 -9.81 5.59
N MET A 153 -1.21 -9.52 4.74
CA MET A 153 -0.62 -10.52 3.86
C MET A 153 0.87 -10.23 3.68
N LYS A 154 1.73 -11.21 3.97
CA LYS A 154 3.15 -11.14 3.63
C LYS A 154 3.33 -11.07 2.11
N ILE A 155 4.08 -10.08 1.63
CA ILE A 155 4.41 -9.91 0.21
C ILE A 155 5.83 -10.40 -0.08
N SER A 156 6.76 -10.07 0.81
CA SER A 156 8.15 -10.52 0.77
C SER A 156 8.69 -10.64 2.20
N ASP A 157 9.98 -10.94 2.35
CA ASP A 157 10.61 -10.93 3.69
C ASP A 157 10.65 -9.51 4.28
N SER A 158 10.77 -8.49 3.42
CA SER A 158 10.90 -7.09 3.82
C SER A 158 9.57 -6.33 3.88
N TYR A 159 8.50 -6.83 3.26
CA TYR A 159 7.22 -6.12 3.15
C TYR A 159 5.98 -7.00 3.37
N PHE A 160 4.92 -6.37 3.89
CA PHE A 160 3.59 -6.95 3.99
C PHE A 160 2.53 -5.88 3.74
N ASN A 161 1.35 -6.33 3.31
CA ASN A 161 0.21 -5.45 3.09
C ASN A 161 -0.73 -5.49 4.30
N VAL A 162 -1.32 -4.34 4.60
CA VAL A 162 -2.56 -4.19 5.34
C VAL A 162 -3.64 -3.75 4.35
N ASN A 163 -4.57 -4.65 4.06
CA ASN A 163 -5.65 -4.40 3.11
C ASN A 163 -6.93 -4.07 3.87
N TYR A 164 -7.52 -2.92 3.57
CA TYR A 164 -8.82 -2.49 4.06
C TYR A 164 -9.82 -2.68 2.93
N SER A 165 -10.83 -3.52 3.16
CA SER A 165 -11.95 -3.71 2.25
C SER A 165 -13.22 -3.19 2.91
N LEU A 166 -13.78 -2.13 2.32
CA LEU A 166 -15.03 -1.52 2.78
C LEU A 166 -16.18 -2.28 2.13
N VAL A 167 -17.06 -2.82 2.97
CA VAL A 167 -18.17 -3.70 2.57
C VAL A 167 -19.47 -2.90 2.65
N TYR A 168 -20.11 -2.72 1.50
CA TYR A 168 -21.40 -2.06 1.34
C TYR A 168 -22.58 -3.02 1.59
#